data_AF-A0A6A7CAD3-F1
#
_entry.id   AF-A0A6A7CAD3-F1
#
_cell.length_a   1.000
_cell.length_b   1.000
_cell.length_c   1.000
_cell.angle_alpha   90.00
_cell.angle_beta   90.00
_cell.angle_gamma   90.00
#
_symmetry.space_group_name_H-M   'P 1'
#
loop_
_entity.id
_entity.type
_entity.pdbx_description
1 polymer ?
#
loop_
_entity_poly.entity_id
_entity_poly.type
_entity_poly.pdbx_seq_one_letter_code
_entity_poly.pdbx_strand_id
1 'polypeptide(L)'
;MLITFSFCITDIEVQVINIDSDFPVLFIIRNITKSNTATCILGTALFILYFVDTVSVVTTSSRQIWTFSRDDGMPFSSLLRRVSPSKAVPVNTLVVCIGVCPLFSTVNFGSDVAFDVLTSVFNVSPLLPILSYLISIGYIRLKRLRDQPLSPSKLVPRPPGRRPQRPIPDLAGNCSDLLLPRGPIDRRGNLVEGVL
;
A
#
# COMPACT_ATOMS: atom_id res chain seq x y z
N MET A 1 11.42 6.45 -8.34
CA MET A 1 12.53 5.71 -8.96
C MET A 1 12.98 6.36 -10.26
N LEU A 2 12.09 6.67 -11.21
CA LEU A 2 12.47 7.25 -12.51
C LEU A 2 13.25 8.58 -12.38
N ILE A 3 12.82 9.49 -11.51
CA ILE A 3 13.51 10.77 -11.25
C ILE A 3 14.95 10.54 -10.77
N THR A 4 15.15 9.63 -9.80
CA THR A 4 16.48 9.30 -9.26
C THR A 4 17.39 8.73 -10.33
N PHE A 5 16.88 7.82 -11.17
CA PHE A 5 17.63 7.30 -12.32
C PHE A 5 18.01 8.40 -13.31
N SER A 6 17.10 9.34 -13.58
CA SER A 6 17.36 10.48 -14.47
C SER A 6 18.50 11.37 -13.97
N PHE A 7 18.66 11.54 -12.66
CA PHE A 7 19.78 12.29 -12.07
C PHE A 7 21.09 11.50 -12.02
N CYS A 8 21.03 10.17 -12.00
CA CYS A 8 22.22 9.31 -11.97
C CYS A 8 22.81 9.02 -13.36
N ILE A 9 22.05 9.22 -14.45
CA ILE A 9 22.53 9.07 -15.82
C ILE A 9 23.31 10.34 -16.21
N THR A 10 24.63 10.24 -16.24
CA THR A 10 25.52 11.37 -16.58
C THR A 10 25.89 11.41 -18.07
N ASP A 11 25.74 10.29 -18.79
CA ASP A 11 26.09 10.17 -20.20
C ASP A 11 25.11 9.23 -20.91
N ILE A 12 24.22 9.78 -21.74
CA ILE A 12 23.03 9.08 -22.27
C ILE A 12 23.40 8.25 -23.53
N GLU A 13 24.36 8.73 -24.31
CA GLU A 13 24.79 8.13 -25.57
C GLU A 13 25.46 6.77 -25.35
N VAL A 14 26.36 6.69 -24.37
CA VAL A 14 27.10 5.45 -24.04
C VAL A 14 26.28 4.53 -23.13
N GLN A 15 25.40 5.09 -22.28
CA GLN A 15 24.68 4.33 -21.26
C GLN A 15 23.19 4.09 -21.53
N VAL A 16 22.68 4.41 -22.71
CA VAL A 16 21.30 4.06 -23.11
C VAL A 16 21.22 3.60 -24.56
N ILE A 17 22.01 4.22 -25.46
CA ILE A 17 21.86 4.02 -26.91
C ILE A 17 22.75 2.87 -27.46
N ASN A 18 23.91 2.61 -26.85
CA ASN A 18 24.90 1.60 -27.31
C ASN A 18 25.09 0.43 -26.32
N ILE A 19 24.06 0.08 -25.55
CA ILE A 19 24.17 -0.99 -24.55
C ILE A 19 23.92 -2.38 -25.18
N ASP A 20 24.88 -3.29 -25.04
CA ASP A 20 24.78 -4.74 -25.33
C ASP A 20 24.01 -5.56 -24.25
N SER A 21 23.33 -4.89 -23.31
CA SER A 21 22.71 -5.48 -22.12
C SER A 21 21.27 -5.05 -21.96
N ASP A 22 20.34 -6.02 -21.97
CA ASP A 22 18.89 -5.80 -21.87
C ASP A 22 18.43 -5.16 -20.53
N PHE A 23 19.33 -5.02 -19.55
CA PHE A 23 19.06 -4.48 -18.22
C PHE A 23 19.83 -3.18 -17.94
N PRO A 24 19.27 -2.00 -18.25
CA PRO A 24 19.96 -0.71 -18.11
C PRO A 24 20.31 -0.36 -16.64
N VAL A 25 19.51 -0.83 -15.68
CA VAL A 25 19.74 -0.60 -14.25
C VAL A 25 21.06 -1.21 -13.77
N LEU A 26 21.36 -2.44 -14.19
CA LEU A 26 22.60 -3.14 -13.82
C LEU A 26 23.82 -2.46 -14.43
N PHE A 27 23.70 -1.93 -15.64
CA PHE A 27 24.76 -1.20 -16.32
C PHE A 27 25.12 0.10 -15.59
N ILE A 28 24.11 0.88 -15.19
CA ILE A 28 24.31 2.12 -14.42
C ILE A 28 25.00 1.81 -13.08
N ILE A 29 24.58 0.76 -12.37
CA ILE A 29 25.22 0.34 -11.11
C ILE A 29 26.69 -0.03 -11.35
N ARG A 30 27.00 -0.72 -12.46
CA ARG A 30 28.38 -1.03 -12.85
C ARG A 30 29.21 0.21 -13.13
N ASN A 31 28.64 1.20 -13.82
CA ASN A 31 29.35 2.46 -14.13
C ASN A 31 29.64 3.31 -12.91
N ILE A 32 28.72 3.34 -11.94
CA ILE A 32 28.92 4.06 -10.68
C ILE A 32 29.94 3.34 -9.80
N THR A 33 29.84 2.01 -9.70
CA THR A 33 30.63 1.23 -8.75
C THR A 33 32.03 0.89 -9.28
N LYS A 34 32.21 0.84 -10.61
CA LYS A 34 33.46 0.46 -11.31
C LYS A 34 34.07 -0.88 -10.89
N SER A 35 33.30 -1.73 -10.21
CA SER A 35 33.73 -3.03 -9.68
C SER A 35 32.66 -4.08 -9.92
N ASN A 36 33.04 -5.17 -10.58
CA ASN A 36 32.11 -6.25 -10.95
C ASN A 36 31.55 -6.96 -9.71
N THR A 37 32.35 -7.16 -8.66
CA THR A 37 31.90 -7.85 -7.43
C THR A 37 30.78 -7.10 -6.72
N ALA A 38 30.93 -5.78 -6.59
CA ALA A 38 29.94 -4.96 -5.92
C ALA A 38 28.65 -4.82 -6.75
N THR A 39 28.75 -4.78 -8.09
CA THR A 39 27.58 -4.85 -8.97
C THR A 39 26.83 -6.17 -8.82
N CYS A 40 27.50 -7.31 -8.72
CA CYS A 40 26.84 -8.61 -8.52
C CYS A 40 26.09 -8.69 -7.17
N ILE A 41 26.68 -8.16 -6.10
CA ILE A 41 26.04 -8.12 -4.78
C ILE A 41 24.77 -7.25 -4.82
N LEU A 42 24.86 -6.05 -5.39
CA LEU A 42 23.72 -5.14 -5.54
C LEU A 42 22.64 -5.72 -6.47
N GLY A 43 23.04 -6.36 -7.57
CA GLY A 43 22.11 -7.03 -8.49
C GLY A 43 21.35 -8.18 -7.83
N THR A 44 22.04 -8.98 -7.03
CA THR A 44 21.39 -10.08 -6.27
C THR A 44 20.40 -9.52 -5.23
N ALA A 45 20.75 -8.43 -4.55
CA ALA A 45 19.85 -7.76 -3.61
C ALA A 45 18.59 -7.23 -4.33
N LEU A 46 18.73 -6.62 -5.51
CA LEU A 46 17.59 -6.17 -6.31
C LEU A 46 16.68 -7.33 -6.74
N PHE A 47 17.26 -8.47 -7.12
CA PHE A 47 16.49 -9.65 -7.48
C PHE A 47 15.64 -10.17 -6.29
N ILE A 48 16.20 -10.20 -5.09
CA ILE A 48 15.48 -10.58 -3.87
C ILE A 48 14.32 -9.61 -3.59
N LEU A 49 14.57 -8.30 -3.70
CA LEU A 49 13.54 -7.29 -3.51
C LEU A 49 12.39 -7.44 -4.52
N TYR A 50 12.72 -7.70 -5.78
CA TYR A 50 11.73 -7.91 -6.84
C TYR A 50 10.87 -9.16 -6.60
N PHE A 51 11.48 -10.23 -6.08
CA PHE A 51 10.76 -11.44 -5.68
C PHE A 51 9.75 -11.15 -4.55
N VAL A 52 10.17 -10.43 -3.52
CA VAL A 52 9.30 -10.04 -2.40
C VAL A 52 8.18 -9.11 -2.85
N ASP A 53 8.47 -8.17 -3.75
CA ASP A 53 7.49 -7.27 -4.34
C ASP A 53 6.41 -8.04 -5.11
N THR A 54 6.82 -9.00 -5.95
CA THR A 54 5.91 -9.85 -6.73
C THR A 54 4.91 -10.59 -5.82
N VAL A 55 5.39 -11.18 -4.73
CA VAL A 55 4.54 -11.87 -3.74
C VAL A 55 3.56 -10.89 -3.07
N SER A 56 4.02 -9.68 -2.79
CA SER A 56 3.22 -8.64 -2.14
C SER A 56 2.11 -8.11 -3.07
N VAL A 57 2.42 -7.92 -4.36
CA VAL A 57 1.44 -7.49 -5.37
C VAL A 57 0.38 -8.56 -5.56
N VAL A 58 0.76 -9.83 -5.75
CA VAL A 58 -0.20 -10.94 -5.88
C VAL A 58 -1.13 -11.04 -4.66
N THR A 59 -0.58 -10.88 -3.46
CA THR A 59 -1.34 -10.87 -2.21
C THR A 59 -2.34 -9.70 -2.16
N THR A 60 -1.93 -8.52 -2.61
CA THR A 60 -2.77 -7.31 -2.63
C THR A 60 -3.88 -7.42 -3.66
N SER A 61 -3.56 -7.87 -4.88
CA SER A 61 -4.53 -8.07 -5.96
C SER A 61 -5.60 -9.10 -5.58
N SER A 62 -5.21 -10.19 -4.92
CA SER A 62 -6.17 -11.19 -4.41
C SER A 62 -7.17 -10.56 -3.43
N ARG A 63 -6.73 -9.66 -2.55
CA ARG A 63 -7.63 -8.94 -1.62
C ARG A 63 -8.55 -7.97 -2.36
N GLN A 64 -8.08 -7.27 -3.39
CA GLN A 64 -8.89 -6.36 -4.21
C GLN A 64 -10.02 -7.10 -4.94
N ILE A 65 -9.71 -8.25 -5.55
CA ILE A 65 -10.69 -9.08 -6.24
C ILE A 65 -11.71 -9.64 -5.24
N TRP A 66 -11.25 -10.06 -4.04
CA TRP A 66 -12.16 -10.52 -3.00
C TRP A 66 -13.11 -9.42 -2.53
N THR A 67 -12.62 -8.19 -2.32
CA THR A 67 -13.49 -7.06 -1.95
C THR A 67 -14.52 -6.76 -3.04
N PHE A 68 -14.14 -6.80 -4.32
CA PHE A 68 -15.09 -6.60 -5.42
C PHE A 68 -16.13 -7.72 -5.52
N SER A 69 -15.75 -8.97 -5.22
CA SER A 69 -16.70 -10.09 -5.19
C SER A 69 -17.76 -9.97 -4.09
N ARG A 70 -17.49 -9.18 -3.03
CA ARG A 70 -18.48 -8.92 -1.97
C ARG A 70 -19.58 -7.95 -2.38
N ASP A 71 -19.30 -7.12 -3.38
CA ASP A 71 -20.25 -6.17 -3.96
C ASP A 71 -20.95 -6.77 -5.20
N ASP A 72 -20.89 -8.11 -5.36
CA ASP A 72 -21.44 -8.86 -6.51
C ASP A 72 -20.98 -8.36 -7.89
N GLY A 73 -19.81 -7.69 -7.94
CA GLY A 73 -19.26 -7.07 -9.15
C GLY A 73 -18.49 -8.01 -10.08
N MET A 74 -18.42 -9.32 -9.80
CA MET A 74 -17.66 -10.29 -10.59
C MET A 74 -18.48 -11.49 -11.03
N PRO A 75 -18.24 -12.04 -12.24
CA PRO A 75 -18.81 -13.32 -12.62
C PRO A 75 -18.34 -14.39 -11.62
N PHE A 76 -19.28 -15.20 -11.12
CA PHE A 76 -19.03 -16.19 -10.06
C PHE A 76 -18.69 -15.59 -8.68
N SER A 77 -19.29 -14.44 -8.31
CA SER A 77 -19.13 -13.79 -7.00
C SER A 77 -19.34 -14.75 -5.81
N SER A 78 -20.27 -15.70 -5.93
CA SER A 78 -20.59 -16.69 -4.89
C SER A 78 -19.43 -17.63 -4.54
N LEU A 79 -18.62 -18.01 -5.52
CA LEU A 79 -17.45 -18.87 -5.32
C LEU A 79 -16.24 -18.07 -4.83
N LEU A 80 -16.07 -16.85 -5.34
CA LEU A 80 -14.95 -15.95 -5.01
C LEU A 80 -15.07 -15.34 -3.60
N ARG A 81 -16.31 -15.10 -3.14
CA ARG A 81 -16.58 -14.55 -1.80
C ARG A 81 -16.27 -15.53 -0.67
N ARG A 82 -16.21 -16.83 -0.95
CA ARG A 82 -16.04 -17.89 0.05
C ARG A 82 -14.62 -17.89 0.63
N VAL A 83 -14.48 -17.47 1.89
CA VAL A 83 -13.22 -17.53 2.65
C VAL A 83 -13.29 -18.68 3.66
N SER A 84 -12.23 -19.47 3.74
CA SER A 84 -12.12 -20.52 4.78
C SER A 84 -11.88 -19.86 6.14
N PRO A 85 -12.65 -20.20 7.19
CA PRO A 85 -12.46 -19.61 8.52
C PRO A 85 -11.09 -19.95 9.16
N SER A 86 -10.44 -21.01 8.70
CA SER A 86 -9.12 -21.44 9.20
C SER A 86 -7.95 -20.66 8.58
N LYS A 87 -8.13 -20.08 7.40
CA LYS A 87 -7.10 -19.30 6.69
C LYS A 87 -7.71 -17.94 6.39
N ALA A 88 -7.28 -16.89 7.09
CA ALA A 88 -7.76 -15.51 6.92
C ALA A 88 -7.44 -14.87 5.55
N VAL A 89 -7.11 -15.68 4.54
CA VAL A 89 -6.70 -15.30 3.19
C VAL A 89 -7.69 -15.90 2.19
N PRO A 90 -8.21 -15.12 1.21
CA PRO A 90 -9.13 -15.61 0.19
C PRO A 90 -8.41 -16.51 -0.83
N VAL A 91 -8.33 -17.81 -0.54
CA VAL A 91 -7.60 -18.79 -1.38
C VAL A 91 -8.21 -18.92 -2.78
N ASN A 92 -9.53 -18.94 -2.91
CA ASN A 92 -10.20 -19.07 -4.22
C ASN A 92 -9.80 -17.92 -5.16
N THR A 93 -9.80 -16.70 -4.62
CA THR A 93 -9.41 -15.51 -5.36
C THR A 93 -7.92 -15.51 -5.71
N LEU A 94 -7.08 -15.99 -4.80
CA LEU A 94 -5.64 -16.16 -5.05
C LEU A 94 -5.37 -17.13 -6.20
N VAL A 95 -6.09 -18.26 -6.28
CA VAL A 95 -5.95 -19.22 -7.39
C VAL A 95 -6.33 -18.59 -8.72
N VAL A 96 -7.38 -17.76 -8.76
CA VAL A 96 -7.74 -17.01 -9.98
C VAL A 96 -6.65 -16.03 -10.37
N CYS A 97 -6.09 -15.26 -9.43
CA CYS A 97 -4.94 -14.38 -9.71
C CYS A 97 -3.76 -15.18 -10.31
N ILE A 98 -3.37 -16.26 -9.65
CA ILE A 98 -2.26 -17.11 -10.09
C ILE A 98 -2.54 -17.77 -11.44
N GLY A 99 -3.80 -18.02 -11.81
CA GLY A 99 -4.17 -18.51 -13.14
C GLY A 99 -4.13 -17.42 -14.23
N VAL A 100 -4.52 -16.19 -13.92
CA VAL A 100 -4.55 -15.07 -14.88
C VAL A 100 -3.15 -14.52 -15.16
N CYS A 101 -2.26 -14.48 -14.18
CA CYS A 101 -0.88 -14.02 -14.35
C CYS A 101 -0.09 -14.73 -15.48
N PRO A 102 -0.02 -16.08 -15.53
CA PRO A 102 0.68 -16.78 -16.60
C PRO A 102 -0.03 -16.65 -17.95
N LEU A 103 -1.38 -16.54 -17.97
CA LEU A 103 -2.11 -16.25 -19.21
C LEU A 103 -1.70 -14.89 -19.80
N PHE A 104 -1.50 -13.89 -18.95
CA PHE A 104 -0.97 -12.59 -19.37
C PHE A 104 0.49 -12.70 -19.83
N SER A 105 1.30 -13.51 -19.14
CA SER A 105 2.69 -13.79 -19.54
C SER A 105 2.79 -14.47 -20.90
N THR A 106 1.81 -15.26 -21.32
CA THR A 106 1.80 -15.92 -22.64
C THR A 106 1.79 -14.91 -23.79
N VAL A 107 1.30 -13.68 -23.58
CA VAL A 107 1.30 -12.62 -24.61
C VAL A 107 2.71 -12.29 -25.08
N ASN A 108 3.70 -12.40 -24.20
CA ASN A 108 5.10 -12.15 -24.54
C ASN A 108 5.63 -13.13 -25.60
N PHE A 109 5.13 -14.39 -25.65
CA PHE A 109 5.53 -15.35 -26.69
C PHE A 109 4.95 -15.04 -28.07
N GLY A 110 3.89 -14.22 -28.15
CA GLY A 110 3.23 -13.90 -29.42
C GLY A 110 3.78 -12.64 -30.08
N SER A 111 3.97 -11.57 -29.30
CA SER A 111 4.50 -10.29 -29.81
C SER A 111 4.99 -9.41 -28.68
N ASP A 112 6.26 -9.00 -28.75
CA ASP A 112 6.85 -8.05 -27.81
C ASP A 112 6.15 -6.68 -27.87
N VAL A 113 5.78 -6.23 -29.08
CA VAL A 113 5.04 -4.97 -29.29
C VAL A 113 3.67 -5.00 -28.60
N ALA A 114 2.96 -6.13 -28.65
CA ALA A 114 1.66 -6.25 -27.99
C ALA A 114 1.80 -6.18 -26.46
N PHE A 115 2.81 -6.83 -25.91
CA PHE A 115 3.09 -6.79 -24.48
C PHE A 115 3.48 -5.38 -24.01
N ASP A 116 4.32 -4.68 -24.78
CA ASP A 116 4.73 -3.31 -24.46
C ASP A 116 3.56 -2.34 -24.48
N VAL A 117 2.65 -2.45 -25.46
CA VAL A 117 1.44 -1.63 -25.51
C VAL A 117 0.55 -1.91 -24.30
N LEU A 118 0.34 -3.17 -23.93
CA LEU A 118 -0.46 -3.52 -22.74
C LEU A 118 0.16 -2.94 -21.47
N THR A 119 1.46 -3.18 -21.24
CA THR A 119 2.18 -2.69 -20.06
C THR A 119 2.17 -1.17 -19.99
N SER A 120 2.33 -0.50 -21.14
CA SER A 120 2.26 0.95 -21.23
C SER A 120 0.87 1.46 -20.83
N VAL A 121 -0.21 0.88 -21.35
CA VAL A 121 -1.57 1.33 -21.01
C VAL A 121 -1.92 1.10 -19.54
N PHE A 122 -1.51 -0.02 -18.94
CA PHE A 122 -1.86 -0.35 -17.56
C PHE A 122 -0.99 0.35 -16.50
N ASN A 123 0.31 0.53 -16.75
CA ASN A 123 1.26 1.02 -15.74
C ASN A 123 1.86 2.39 -16.07
N VAL A 124 2.23 2.64 -17.32
CA VAL A 124 2.96 3.86 -17.70
C VAL A 124 2.00 5.01 -18.02
N SER A 125 0.89 4.70 -18.67
CA SER A 125 -0.14 5.66 -19.02
C SER A 125 -0.92 6.02 -17.76
N PRO A 126 -0.89 7.29 -17.33
CA PRO A 126 -1.54 7.70 -16.10
C PRO A 126 -3.07 7.67 -16.20
N LEU A 127 -3.63 7.60 -17.40
CA LEU A 127 -5.07 7.74 -17.65
C LEU A 127 -5.93 6.80 -16.80
N LEU A 128 -5.64 5.49 -16.84
CA LEU A 128 -6.46 4.49 -16.15
C LEU A 128 -6.32 4.55 -14.61
N PRO A 129 -5.11 4.57 -14.02
CA PRO A 129 -4.97 4.68 -12.57
C PRO A 129 -5.45 6.03 -12.05
N ILE A 130 -5.13 7.16 -12.71
CA ILE A 130 -5.57 8.48 -12.27
C ILE A 130 -7.09 8.58 -12.31
N LEU A 131 -7.76 8.03 -13.32
CA LEU A 131 -9.23 8.04 -13.37
C LEU A 131 -9.84 7.34 -12.15
N SER A 132 -9.30 6.19 -11.73
CA SER A 132 -9.78 5.47 -10.53
C SER A 132 -9.63 6.31 -9.24
N TYR A 133 -8.51 7.04 -9.12
CA TYR A 133 -8.27 7.93 -7.98
C TYR A 133 -9.14 9.18 -8.05
N LEU A 134 -9.32 9.77 -9.24
CA LEU A 134 -10.18 10.94 -9.46
C LEU A 134 -11.65 10.63 -9.16
N ILE A 135 -12.15 9.46 -9.57
CA ILE A 135 -13.51 9.01 -9.25
C ILE A 135 -13.67 8.88 -7.73
N SER A 136 -12.72 8.22 -7.06
CA SER A 136 -12.79 7.99 -5.60
C SER A 136 -12.73 9.30 -4.81
N ILE A 137 -11.78 10.19 -5.14
CA ILE A 137 -11.62 11.49 -4.51
C ILE A 137 -12.82 12.39 -4.84
N GLY A 138 -13.26 12.39 -6.10
CA GLY A 138 -14.41 13.15 -6.58
C GLY A 138 -15.69 12.76 -5.84
N TYR A 139 -15.94 11.47 -5.65
CA TYR A 139 -17.11 10.99 -4.90
C TYR A 139 -17.10 11.47 -3.44
N ILE A 140 -15.97 11.38 -2.75
CA ILE A 140 -15.84 11.86 -1.37
C ILE A 140 -16.02 13.38 -1.31
N ARG A 141 -15.45 14.13 -2.26
CA ARG A 141 -15.59 15.60 -2.34
C ARG A 141 -17.02 16.03 -2.61
N LEU A 142 -17.71 15.40 -3.57
CA LEU A 142 -19.12 15.65 -3.85
C LEU A 142 -20.00 15.38 -2.63
N LYS A 143 -19.69 14.32 -1.88
CA LYS A 143 -20.43 13.99 -0.66
C LYS A 143 -20.19 14.99 0.47
N ARG A 144 -18.96 15.48 0.59
CA ARG A 144 -18.58 16.53 1.55
C ARG A 144 -19.19 17.89 1.19
N LEU A 145 -19.33 18.20 -0.10
CA LEU A 145 -20.00 19.42 -0.57
C LEU A 145 -21.52 19.38 -0.42
N ARG A 146 -22.11 18.19 -0.27
CA ARG A 146 -23.55 17.98 -0.08
C ARG A 146 -23.94 17.75 1.38
N ASP A 147 -23.00 17.87 2.32
CA ASP A 147 -23.17 17.61 3.76
C ASP A 147 -23.92 16.31 4.09
N GLN A 148 -23.73 15.27 3.26
CA GLN A 148 -24.38 13.98 3.49
C GLN A 148 -23.51 13.10 4.40
N PRO A 149 -24.09 12.45 5.43
CA PRO A 149 -23.34 11.51 6.26
C PRO A 149 -22.78 10.38 5.38
N LEU A 150 -21.50 10.01 5.60
CA LEU A 150 -20.90 8.87 4.92
C LEU A 150 -21.80 7.63 5.09
N SER A 151 -21.89 6.80 4.05
CA SER A 151 -22.77 5.63 4.09
C SER A 151 -22.29 4.76 5.25
N PRO A 152 -23.18 4.26 6.13
CA PRO A 152 -22.77 3.49 7.29
C PRO A 152 -21.95 2.29 6.83
N SER A 153 -20.66 2.32 7.16
CA SER A 153 -19.72 1.27 6.82
C SER A 153 -20.15 -0.02 7.53
N LYS A 154 -20.63 -1.00 6.76
CA LYS A 154 -20.96 -2.35 7.24
C LYS A 154 -19.73 -3.14 7.71
N LEU A 155 -18.53 -2.55 7.62
CA LEU A 155 -17.23 -3.22 7.79
C LEU A 155 -16.56 -3.04 9.15
N VAL A 156 -17.11 -2.20 10.03
CA VAL A 156 -16.62 -2.13 11.41
C VAL A 156 -17.53 -3.02 12.26
N PRO A 157 -17.05 -4.16 12.79
CA PRO A 157 -17.75 -4.83 13.87
C PRO A 157 -17.97 -3.78 14.96
N ARG A 158 -19.23 -3.49 15.29
CA ARG A 158 -19.49 -2.66 16.47
C ARG A 158 -18.78 -3.35 17.64
N PRO A 159 -17.85 -2.69 18.35
CA PRO A 159 -17.32 -3.25 19.58
C PRO A 159 -18.54 -3.61 20.47
N PRO A 160 -18.54 -4.79 21.12
CA PRO A 160 -19.67 -5.20 21.94
C PRO A 160 -19.90 -4.14 23.01
N GLY A 161 -21.04 -3.46 22.92
CA GLY A 161 -21.55 -2.53 23.92
C GLY A 161 -20.57 -1.46 24.42
N ARG A 162 -20.28 -0.44 23.60
CA ARG A 162 -20.10 0.88 24.23
C ARG A 162 -21.48 1.36 24.65
N ARG A 163 -21.72 1.35 25.97
CA ARG A 163 -22.78 2.15 26.59
C ARG A 163 -22.69 3.57 26.01
N PRO A 164 -23.81 4.29 25.86
CA PRO A 164 -23.79 5.68 25.39
C PRO A 164 -22.68 6.42 26.12
N GLN A 165 -21.71 6.92 25.36
CA GLN A 165 -20.72 7.85 25.87
C GLN A 165 -21.54 8.97 26.47
N ARG A 166 -21.52 9.10 27.80
CA ARG A 166 -22.11 10.28 28.46
C ARG A 166 -21.51 11.49 27.75
N PRO A 167 -22.28 12.58 27.57
CA PRO A 167 -21.73 13.81 27.04
C PRO A 167 -20.44 14.11 27.80
N ILE A 168 -19.32 14.25 27.08
CA ILE A 168 -18.10 14.75 27.69
C ILE A 168 -18.51 16.15 28.18
N PRO A 169 -18.52 16.42 29.50
CA PRO A 169 -18.79 17.77 29.96
C PRO A 169 -17.73 18.67 29.33
N ASP A 170 -18.17 19.78 28.75
CA ASP A 170 -17.32 20.81 28.16
C ASP A 170 -16.19 21.17 29.13
N LEU A 171 -15.01 20.61 28.89
CA LEU A 171 -13.78 20.98 29.59
C LEU A 171 -13.20 22.22 28.91
N ALA A 172 -14.04 23.25 28.78
CA ALA A 172 -13.60 24.63 28.65
C ALA A 172 -13.32 25.14 30.06
N GLY A 173 -12.25 24.62 30.67
CA GLY A 173 -11.89 24.91 32.05
C GLY A 173 -10.49 24.43 32.38
N ASN A 174 -9.53 25.32 32.16
CA ASN A 174 -8.17 25.31 32.70
C ASN A 174 -7.27 24.08 32.45
N CYS A 175 -6.29 24.29 31.58
CA CYS A 175 -5.21 23.38 31.23
C CYS A 175 -4.09 23.29 32.32
N SER A 176 -4.43 23.48 33.60
CA SER A 176 -3.44 23.66 34.68
C SER A 176 -3.24 22.43 35.58
N ASP A 177 -4.16 21.46 35.56
CA ASP A 177 -4.27 20.45 36.64
C ASP A 177 -3.82 19.02 36.26
N LEU A 178 -3.13 18.82 35.12
CA LEU A 178 -2.66 17.48 34.71
C LEU A 178 -1.15 17.32 34.66
N LEU A 179 -0.42 17.98 35.57
CA LEU A 179 1.00 17.72 35.82
C LEU A 179 1.30 17.99 37.31
N LEU A 180 1.26 16.94 38.14
CA LEU A 180 2.33 16.52 39.06
C LEU A 180 1.81 15.54 40.14
N PRO A 181 2.57 14.50 40.50
CA PRO A 181 2.24 13.63 41.62
C PRO A 181 2.72 14.31 42.91
N ARG A 182 1.82 14.63 43.85
CA ARG A 182 2.24 15.03 45.20
C ARG A 182 1.39 14.35 46.26
N GLY A 183 2.08 13.62 47.12
CA GLY A 183 1.54 13.05 48.35
C GLY A 183 1.00 14.12 49.31
N PRO A 184 0.37 13.70 50.42
CA PRO A 184 -0.37 14.61 51.28
C PRO A 184 0.55 15.59 52.02
N ILE A 185 0.23 16.89 51.96
CA ILE A 185 0.90 17.98 52.68
C ILE A 185 -0.09 18.57 53.70
N ASP A 186 0.34 18.76 54.95
CA ASP A 186 -0.46 19.32 56.06
C ASP A 186 -0.63 20.86 55.93
N ARG A 187 -1.69 21.40 56.56
CA ARG A 187 -2.19 22.79 56.48
C ARG A 187 -1.24 23.90 56.94
N ARG A 188 0.03 23.61 57.25
CA ARG A 188 1.07 24.63 57.49
C ARG A 188 2.28 24.53 56.54
N GLY A 189 2.20 23.74 55.47
CA GLY A 189 3.12 23.83 54.34
C GLY A 189 4.53 23.25 54.56
N ASN A 190 4.76 22.48 55.62
CA ASN A 190 6.00 21.73 55.79
C ASN A 190 5.86 20.30 55.25
N LEU A 191 6.90 19.80 54.57
CA LEU A 191 7.02 18.40 54.17
C LEU A 191 7.14 17.54 55.43
N VAL A 192 6.23 16.59 55.60
CA VAL A 192 6.38 15.54 56.62
C VAL A 192 7.45 14.59 56.09
N GLU A 193 8.70 14.78 56.53
CA GLU A 193 9.74 13.75 56.38
C GLU A 193 9.43 12.58 57.31
N GLY A 194 9.55 11.37 56.76
CA GLY A 194 9.70 10.14 57.52
C GLY A 194 8.40 9.34 57.73
N VAL A 195 8.31 8.19 57.07
CA VAL A 195 8.47 6.85 57.67
C VAL A 195 7.89 5.81 56.70
N LEU A 196 8.81 4.94 56.23
CA LEU A 196 8.69 3.67 55.51
C LEU A 196 8.21 3.70 54.05
#